data_AF-A0A9C7Z6R3-F1
#
_entry.id   AF-A0A9C7Z6R3-F1
#
_cell.length_a   1.000
_cell.length_b   1.000
_cell.length_c   1.000
_cell.angle_alpha   90.00
_cell.angle_beta   90.00
_cell.angle_gamma   90.00
#
_symmetry.space_group_name_H-M   'P 1'
#
loop_
_entity.id
_entity.type
_entity.pdbx_description
1 polymer ?
#
loop_
_entity_poly.entity_id
_entity_poly.type
_entity_poly.pdbx_seq_one_letter_code
_entity_poly.pdbx_strand_id
1 'polypeptide(L)'
;MTSNCRASRALRRWGPWVLVALVIGTFLAGVAIGAVAIPVSDVLSVVFGTHSRAVSATDRLIVTQIRLPRVLLGFLVGSALAVSGAAMQGLFRNPLASPYVLGIASGSSTGATLAILLALSQDG
;
A
#
# COMPACT_ATOMS: atom_id res chain seq x y z
N MET A 1 35.84 19.88 8.11
CA MET A 1 34.50 19.79 7.48
C MET A 1 34.58 19.10 6.10
N THR A 2 35.18 17.91 5.97
CA THR A 2 35.40 17.26 4.64
C THR A 2 35.09 15.75 4.59
N SER A 3 34.81 15.09 5.71
CA SER A 3 34.55 13.63 5.74
C SER A 3 33.11 13.22 5.37
N ASN A 4 32.11 14.08 5.59
CA ASN A 4 30.69 13.73 5.40
C ASN A 4 30.20 13.73 3.93
N CYS A 5 31.04 14.11 2.96
CA CYS A 5 30.63 14.32 1.56
C CYS A 5 30.77 13.06 0.66
N ARG A 6 31.27 11.95 1.22
CA ARG A 6 31.39 10.66 0.51
C ARG A 6 30.26 9.68 0.88
N ALA A 7 29.80 9.67 2.13
CA ALA A 7 28.71 8.82 2.59
C ALA A 7 27.37 9.11 1.87
N SER A 8 27.06 10.38 1.63
CA SER A 8 25.85 10.79 0.91
C SER A 8 25.82 10.39 -0.57
N ARG A 9 26.98 10.16 -1.20
CA ARG A 9 27.08 9.68 -2.60
C ARG A 9 26.83 8.17 -2.73
N ALA A 10 27.30 7.38 -1.76
CA ALA A 10 26.97 5.96 -1.70
C ALA A 10 25.48 5.76 -1.38
N LEU A 11 24.94 6.48 -0.39
CA LEU A 11 23.49 6.45 -0.09
C LEU A 11 22.62 6.85 -1.29
N ARG A 12 23.05 7.79 -2.13
CA ARG A 12 22.30 8.17 -3.33
C ARG A 12 22.30 7.11 -4.44
N ARG A 13 23.35 6.30 -4.54
CA ARG A 13 23.46 5.23 -5.56
C ARG A 13 22.77 3.92 -5.12
N TRP A 14 22.70 3.69 -3.81
CA TRP A 14 22.06 2.51 -3.21
C TRP A 14 20.63 2.77 -2.75
N GLY A 15 20.26 4.04 -2.54
CA GLY A 15 18.93 4.48 -2.12
C GLY A 15 17.76 3.87 -2.91
N PRO A 16 17.74 3.92 -4.26
CA PRO A 16 16.63 3.35 -5.02
C PRO A 16 16.51 1.83 -4.83
N TRP A 17 17.63 1.11 -4.73
CA TRP A 17 17.63 -0.33 -4.49
C TRP A 17 17.11 -0.70 -3.11
N VAL A 18 17.47 0.09 -2.08
CA VAL A 18 16.95 -0.09 -0.72
C VAL A 18 15.44 0.14 -0.68
N LEU A 19 14.94 1.18 -1.36
CA LEU A 19 13.50 1.46 -1.43
C LEU A 19 12.73 0.36 -2.16
N VAL A 20 13.25 -0.14 -3.28
CA VAL A 20 12.66 -1.28 -4.01
C VAL A 20 12.63 -2.53 -3.14
N ALA A 21 13.74 -2.86 -2.48
CA ALA A 21 13.79 -4.00 -1.56
C ALA A 21 12.78 -3.86 -0.41
N LEU A 22 12.61 -2.64 0.12
CA LEU A 22 11.67 -2.36 1.20
C LEU A 22 10.21 -2.47 0.73
N VAL A 23 9.88 -2.00 -0.47
CA VAL A 23 8.55 -2.16 -1.08
C VAL A 23 8.23 -3.65 -1.31
N ILE A 24 9.17 -4.41 -1.86
CA ILE A 24 8.98 -5.85 -2.05
C ILE A 24 8.82 -6.56 -0.70
N GLY A 25 9.64 -6.19 0.29
CA GLY A 25 9.57 -6.74 1.64
C GLY A 25 8.23 -6.46 2.33
N THR A 26 7.71 -5.23 2.27
CA THR A 26 6.41 -4.89 2.86
C THR A 26 5.25 -5.52 2.12
N PHE A 27 5.34 -5.66 0.79
CA PHE A 27 4.34 -6.38 0.00
C PHE A 27 4.27 -7.86 0.41
N LEU A 28 5.42 -8.55 0.44
CA LEU A 28 5.49 -9.96 0.86
C LEU A 28 5.04 -10.15 2.31
N ALA A 29 5.46 -9.25 3.20
CA ALA A 29 5.01 -9.25 4.59
C ALA A 29 3.50 -9.02 4.71
N GLY A 30 2.92 -8.13 3.92
CA GLY A 30 1.47 -7.88 3.90
C GLY A 30 0.64 -9.06 3.44
N VAL A 31 1.17 -9.90 2.53
CA VAL A 31 0.48 -11.14 2.13
C VAL A 31 0.69 -12.26 3.17
N ALA A 32 1.88 -12.35 3.77
CA ALA A 32 2.22 -13.37 4.75
C ALA A 32 1.56 -13.14 6.12
N ILE A 33 1.50 -11.89 6.60
CA ILE A 33 0.95 -11.51 7.90
C ILE A 33 -0.56 -11.35 7.77
N GLY A 34 -1.31 -12.16 8.52
CA GLY A 34 -2.76 -12.00 8.64
C GLY A 34 -3.29 -12.79 9.83
N ALA A 35 -4.59 -12.67 10.10
CA ALA A 35 -5.23 -13.25 11.28
C ALA A 35 -5.06 -14.79 11.38
N VAL A 36 -4.78 -15.46 10.26
CA VAL A 36 -4.46 -16.89 10.19
C VAL A 36 -2.96 -17.06 9.90
N ALA A 37 -2.25 -17.82 10.71
CA ALA A 37 -0.84 -18.12 10.46
C ALA A 37 -0.72 -19.13 9.31
N ILE A 38 -0.45 -18.64 8.10
CA ILE A 38 -0.24 -19.47 6.90
C ILE A 38 1.26 -19.44 6.59
N PRO A 39 1.93 -20.60 6.40
CA PRO A 39 3.35 -20.62 6.12
C PRO A 39 3.67 -19.89 4.81
N VAL A 40 4.80 -19.18 4.79
CA VAL A 40 5.18 -18.28 3.69
C VAL A 40 5.38 -19.05 2.37
N SER A 41 5.78 -20.32 2.44
CA SER A 41 5.86 -21.24 1.30
C SER A 41 4.51 -21.45 0.60
N ASP A 42 3.44 -21.56 1.39
CA ASP A 42 2.11 -21.83 0.89
C ASP A 42 1.51 -20.57 0.28
N VAL A 43 1.73 -19.41 0.91
CA VAL A 43 1.38 -18.10 0.35
C VAL A 43 2.06 -17.86 -1.00
N LEU A 44 3.36 -18.12 -1.10
CA LEU A 44 4.10 -18.01 -2.36
C LEU A 44 3.55 -18.97 -3.41
N SER A 45 3.26 -20.22 -3.05
CA SER A 45 2.69 -21.17 -4.01
C SER A 45 1.31 -20.76 -4.52
N VAL A 46 0.46 -20.20 -3.65
CA VAL A 46 -0.86 -19.68 -4.02
C VAL A 46 -0.76 -18.45 -4.93
N VAL A 47 0.19 -17.54 -4.66
CA VAL A 47 0.41 -16.33 -5.47
C VAL A 47 1.04 -16.65 -6.83
N PHE A 48 2.00 -17.56 -6.87
CA PHE A 48 2.68 -17.99 -8.11
C PHE A 48 1.90 -19.08 -8.89
N GLY A 49 0.74 -19.50 -8.38
CA GLY A 49 -0.12 -20.48 -9.05
C GLY A 49 0.43 -21.91 -9.05
N THR A 50 1.43 -22.23 -8.22
CA THR A 50 1.90 -23.61 -8.08
C THR A 50 0.92 -24.38 -7.21
N HIS A 51 0.32 -25.42 -7.79
CA HIS A 51 -0.68 -26.26 -7.11
C HIS A 51 -0.03 -27.15 -6.04
N SER A 52 0.26 -26.58 -4.87
CA SER A 52 0.62 -27.36 -3.68
C SER A 52 -0.64 -28.00 -3.08
N ARG A 53 -0.74 -29.33 -3.13
CA ARG A 53 -1.84 -30.12 -2.56
C ARG A 53 -1.97 -30.00 -1.03
N ALA A 54 -1.01 -29.37 -0.37
CA ALA A 54 -0.95 -29.20 1.08
C ALA A 54 -1.80 -28.03 1.62
N VAL A 55 -2.28 -27.12 0.76
CA VAL A 55 -2.99 -25.91 1.19
C VAL A 55 -4.50 -26.15 1.23
N SER A 56 -5.13 -25.87 2.38
CA SER A 56 -6.59 -25.95 2.53
C SER A 56 -7.31 -25.00 1.56
N ALA A 57 -8.44 -25.43 1.00
CA ALA A 57 -9.24 -24.62 0.07
C ALA A 57 -9.68 -23.28 0.71
N THR A 58 -9.95 -23.28 2.02
CA THR A 58 -10.31 -22.08 2.78
C THR A 58 -9.14 -21.10 2.88
N ASP A 59 -7.92 -21.59 3.13
CA ASP A 59 -6.72 -20.74 3.22
C ASP A 59 -6.39 -20.09 1.88
N ARG A 60 -6.56 -20.84 0.79
CA ARG A 60 -6.41 -20.30 -0.58
C ARG A 60 -7.41 -19.18 -0.85
N LEU A 61 -8.67 -19.34 -0.45
CA LEU A 61 -9.68 -18.30 -0.59
C LEU A 61 -9.35 -17.06 0.24
N ILE A 62 -8.94 -17.23 1.50
CA ILE A 62 -8.55 -16.11 2.37
C ILE A 62 -7.39 -15.31 1.75
N VAL A 63 -6.36 -16.01 1.25
CA VAL A 63 -5.19 -15.34 0.64
C VAL A 63 -5.59 -14.60 -0.64
N THR A 64 -6.38 -15.23 -1.52
CA THR A 64 -6.72 -14.67 -2.84
C THR A 64 -7.84 -13.63 -2.81
N GLN A 65 -8.86 -13.80 -1.98
CA GLN A 65 -10.05 -12.94 -1.94
C GLN A 65 -9.99 -11.87 -0.84
N ILE A 66 -9.13 -12.01 0.17
CA ILE A 66 -9.06 -11.07 1.30
C ILE A 66 -7.71 -10.39 1.36
N ARG A 67 -6.61 -11.15 1.40
CA ARG A 67 -5.26 -10.57 1.60
C ARG A 67 -4.72 -9.88 0.37
N LEU A 68 -4.73 -10.56 -0.76
CA LEU A 68 -4.26 -10.02 -2.05
C LEU A 68 -4.95 -8.69 -2.40
N PRO A 69 -6.29 -8.59 -2.42
CA PRO A 69 -6.94 -7.32 -2.75
C PRO A 69 -6.61 -6.23 -1.73
N ARG A 70 -6.48 -6.55 -0.43
CA ARG A 70 -6.12 -5.56 0.59
C ARG A 70 -4.71 -4.99 0.39
N VAL A 71 -3.72 -5.84 0.11
CA VAL A 71 -2.33 -5.41 -0.14
C VAL A 71 -2.26 -4.58 -1.43
N LEU A 72 -2.95 -5.00 -2.49
CA LEU A 72 -3.04 -4.25 -3.74
C LEU A 72 -3.67 -2.87 -3.54
N LEU A 73 -4.80 -2.79 -2.84
CA LEU A 73 -5.45 -1.53 -2.52
C LEU A 73 -4.54 -0.63 -1.68
N GLY A 74 -3.86 -1.17 -0.67
CA GLY A 74 -2.89 -0.42 0.14
C GLY A 74 -1.74 0.15 -0.70
N PHE A 75 -1.21 -0.64 -1.63
CA PHE A 75 -0.15 -0.21 -2.55
C PHE A 75 -0.63 0.90 -3.50
N LEU A 76 -1.82 0.75 -4.08
CA LEU A 76 -2.41 1.74 -4.99
C LEU A 76 -2.70 3.06 -4.26
N VAL A 77 -3.34 3.01 -3.09
CA VAL A 77 -3.65 4.19 -2.28
C VAL A 77 -2.37 4.89 -1.83
N GLY A 78 -1.39 4.14 -1.32
CA GLY A 78 -0.10 4.70 -0.93
C GLY A 78 0.64 5.39 -2.08
N SER A 79 0.62 4.77 -3.26
CA SER A 79 1.23 5.34 -4.47
C SER A 79 0.52 6.62 -4.92
N ALA A 80 -0.82 6.63 -4.92
CA ALA A 80 -1.61 7.81 -5.27
C ALA A 80 -1.37 8.98 -4.31
N LEU A 81 -1.28 8.70 -3.00
CA LEU A 81 -0.95 9.72 -1.99
C LEU A 81 0.47 10.26 -2.17
N ALA A 82 1.45 9.40 -2.45
CA ALA A 82 2.82 9.81 -2.69
C ALA A 82 2.95 10.71 -3.93
N VAL A 83 2.27 10.34 -5.03
CA VAL A 83 2.25 11.14 -6.28
C VAL A 83 1.55 12.47 -6.05
N SER A 84 0.40 12.48 -5.35
CA SER A 84 -0.32 13.72 -5.02
C SER A 84 0.53 14.66 -4.15
N GLY A 85 1.22 14.12 -3.14
CA GLY A 85 2.14 14.88 -2.30
C GLY A 85 3.31 15.45 -3.09
N ALA A 86 3.96 14.65 -3.93
CA ALA A 86 5.07 15.10 -4.77
C ALA A 86 4.63 16.17 -5.79
N ALA A 87 3.46 16.00 -6.41
CA ALA A 87 2.88 16.97 -7.33
C ALA A 87 2.60 18.31 -6.63
N MET A 88 2.04 18.28 -5.42
CA MET A 88 1.75 19.50 -4.67
C MET A 88 3.04 20.21 -4.18
N GLN A 89 4.02 19.44 -3.69
CA GLN A 89 5.33 19.98 -3.31
C GLN A 89 6.04 20.61 -4.52
N GLY A 90 5.90 20.01 -5.71
CA GLY A 90 6.42 20.56 -6.97
C GLY A 90 5.69 21.82 -7.45
N LEU A 91 4.37 21.85 -7.33
CA LEU A 91 3.52 22.98 -7.76
C LEU A 91 3.78 24.24 -6.93
N PHE A 92 3.79 24.11 -5.60
CA PHE A 92 4.06 25.24 -4.71
C PHE A 92 5.55 25.53 -4.52
N ARG A 93 6.43 24.68 -5.08
CA ARG A 93 7.88 24.69 -4.84
C ARG A 93 8.21 24.79 -3.35
N ASN A 94 7.34 24.20 -2.51
CA ASN A 94 7.41 24.29 -1.07
C ASN A 94 7.30 22.86 -0.50
N PRO A 95 8.40 22.32 0.05
CA PRO A 95 8.41 20.96 0.59
C PRO A 95 7.50 20.78 1.82
N LEU A 96 6.92 21.86 2.37
CA LEU A 96 5.97 21.83 3.48
C LEU A 96 4.49 21.86 3.03
N ALA A 97 4.22 22.00 1.72
CA ALA A 97 2.85 22.00 1.20
C ALA A 97 2.26 20.58 1.27
N SER A 98 1.09 20.44 1.89
CA SER A 98 0.39 19.15 2.04
C SER A 98 -0.88 19.09 1.17
N PRO A 99 -1.13 17.97 0.46
CA PRO A 99 -2.26 17.79 -0.46
C PRO A 99 -3.64 17.84 0.17
N TYR A 100 -3.71 17.85 1.50
CA TYR A 100 -4.96 17.77 2.26
C TYR A 100 -5.83 19.04 2.14
N VAL A 101 -5.24 20.16 1.71
CA VAL A 101 -5.87 21.50 1.78
C VAL A 101 -6.82 21.80 0.61
N LEU A 102 -6.80 21.03 -0.48
CA LEU A 102 -7.56 21.34 -1.70
C LEU A 102 -9.08 21.02 -1.64
N GLY A 103 -9.64 20.74 -0.47
CA GLY A 103 -11.07 20.42 -0.28
C GLY A 103 -11.48 18.99 -0.65
N ILE A 104 -10.56 18.18 -1.19
CA ILE A 104 -10.77 16.77 -1.58
C ILE A 104 -11.18 15.92 -0.37
N ALA A 105 -10.54 16.13 0.80
CA ALA A 105 -10.84 15.38 2.02
C ALA A 105 -12.27 15.67 2.50
N SER A 106 -12.66 16.94 2.61
CA SER A 106 -14.01 17.35 3.02
C SER A 106 -15.08 16.83 2.06
N GLY A 107 -14.86 16.93 0.74
CA GLY A 107 -15.77 16.37 -0.26
C GLY A 107 -15.94 14.86 -0.18
N SER A 108 -14.85 14.13 0.07
CA SER A 108 -14.89 12.67 0.24
C SER A 108 -15.68 12.24 1.48
N SER A 109 -15.52 12.94 2.61
CA SER A 109 -16.24 12.66 3.86
C SER A 109 -17.74 12.94 3.72
N THR A 110 -18.11 14.07 3.12
CA THR A 110 -19.52 14.41 2.86
C THR A 110 -20.15 13.40 1.90
N GLY A 111 -19.46 13.04 0.81
CA GLY A 111 -19.94 12.04 -0.14
C GLY A 111 -20.12 10.66 0.49
N ALA A 112 -19.16 10.19 1.29
CA ALA A 112 -19.26 8.92 2.02
C ALA A 112 -20.43 8.91 3.01
N THR A 113 -20.59 9.99 3.77
CA THR A 113 -21.70 10.13 4.72
C THR A 113 -23.05 10.12 4.01
N LEU A 114 -23.16 10.85 2.89
CA LEU A 114 -24.39 10.90 2.09
C LEU A 114 -24.73 9.53 1.49
N ALA A 115 -23.74 8.81 0.96
CA ALA A 115 -23.93 7.46 0.43
C ALA A 115 -24.44 6.48 1.50
N ILE A 116 -23.89 6.55 2.72
CA ILE A 116 -24.34 5.74 3.86
C ILE A 116 -25.80 6.08 4.21
N LEU A 117 -26.15 7.37 4.32
CA LEU A 117 -27.52 7.79 4.63
C LEU A 117 -28.54 7.33 3.59
N LEU A 118 -28.20 7.43 2.30
CA LEU A 118 -29.07 6.97 1.22
C LEU A 118 -29.21 5.45 1.22
N ALA A 119 -28.14 4.70 1.46
CA ALA A 119 -28.21 3.24 1.58
C ALA A 119 -29.13 2.82 2.73
N LEU A 120 -28.96 3.42 3.92
CA LEU A 120 -29.81 3.14 5.08
C LEU A 120 -31.27 3.54 4.85
N SER A 121 -31.54 4.54 4.01
CA SER A 121 -32.90 4.92 3.65
C SER A 121 -33.59 3.93 2.70
N GLN A 122 -32.84 3.09 1.98
CA GLN A 122 -33.39 2.07 1.08
C GLN A 122 -33.74 0.78 1.83
N ASP A 123 -33.13 0.55 2.99
CA ASP A 123 -33.33 -0.64 3.83
C ASP A 123 -34.51 -0.52 4.82
N GLY A 124 -35.35 0.52 4.68
CA GLY A 124 -36.48 0.85 5.58
C GLY A 124 -37.84 0.85 4.92
#